data_AF-I1C4E6-F1
#
_entry.id   AF-I1C4E6-F1
#
_cell.length_a   1.000
_cell.length_b   1.000
_cell.length_c   1.000
_cell.angle_alpha   90.00
_cell.angle_beta   90.00
_cell.angle_gamma   90.00
#
_symmetry.space_group_name_H-M   'P 1'
#
loop_
_entity.id
_entity.type
_entity.pdbx_description
1 polymer ?
#
loop_
_entity_poly.entity_id
_entity_poly.type
_entity_poly.pdbx_seq_one_letter_code
_entity_poly.pdbx_strand_id
1 'polypeptide(L)'
;MSNIDERINVNDHEDEVLAEYPIYLTNELSKYLYLFQYPMRSTPFTGKTGPTAARLKPHAKMVEVDLPLDTRSAYYSTERGEDFAMGLNDKTIKTAYDRRMEEHEEELSGYYNKASKKKEEELLDKMTLTSTSVPSQTKYAIGVIRDIVQLRPGFKYIDKIDEKWKAANKRIQDVEKQEEKKKVTEPGQAQAVQVSSLQAEKVSEKLYAAKKEELVCITDNEEYLTQLSFGAQTR
;
A
#
# COMPACT_ATOMS: atom_id res chain seq x y z
N MET A 1 29.87 55.04 -40.84
CA MET A 1 29.99 55.45 -39.42
C MET A 1 28.73 56.21 -39.06
N SER A 2 27.73 55.50 -38.56
CA SER A 2 26.50 56.06 -38.01
C SER A 2 26.33 55.46 -36.63
N ASN A 3 26.49 56.28 -35.60
CA ASN A 3 26.36 55.91 -34.20
C ASN A 3 24.94 55.42 -33.92
N ILE A 4 24.78 54.12 -33.73
CA ILE A 4 23.60 53.47 -33.15
C ILE A 4 23.95 53.29 -31.69
N ASP A 5 23.85 54.37 -30.93
CA ASP A 5 24.06 54.39 -29.48
C ASP A 5 23.06 55.37 -28.84
N GLU A 6 21.81 55.34 -29.32
CA GLU A 6 20.68 55.77 -28.50
C GLU A 6 20.41 54.67 -27.48
N ARG A 7 21.21 54.74 -26.42
CA ARG A 7 21.01 54.03 -25.18
C ARG A 7 19.56 54.20 -24.75
N ILE A 8 18.91 53.08 -24.52
CA ILE A 8 17.67 52.95 -23.76
C ILE A 8 17.80 53.85 -22.54
N ASN A 9 17.16 55.02 -22.57
CA ASN A 9 17.00 55.86 -21.40
C ASN A 9 16.00 55.13 -20.51
N VAL A 10 16.54 54.22 -19.68
CA VAL A 10 15.84 53.66 -18.53
C VAL A 10 15.65 54.84 -17.60
N ASN A 11 14.52 55.53 -17.79
CA ASN A 11 14.09 56.59 -16.93
C ASN A 11 14.07 55.99 -15.51
N ASP A 12 14.89 56.56 -14.63
CA ASP A 12 14.98 56.32 -13.18
C ASP A 12 13.65 56.70 -12.50
N HIS A 13 12.56 56.09 -12.92
CA HIS A 13 11.34 56.04 -12.13
C HIS A 13 11.54 54.92 -11.13
N GLU A 14 12.21 55.25 -10.03
CA GLU A 14 12.12 54.49 -8.80
C GLU A 14 10.62 54.30 -8.50
N ASP A 15 10.14 53.07 -8.65
CA ASP A 15 8.72 52.72 -8.46
C ASP A 15 8.32 53.13 -7.03
N GLU A 16 7.31 54.00 -6.91
CA GLU A 16 6.87 54.53 -5.61
C GLU A 16 6.28 53.40 -4.75
N VAL A 17 6.74 53.29 -3.50
CA VAL A 17 6.21 52.28 -2.56
C VAL A 17 4.78 52.67 -2.16
N LEU A 18 3.80 52.00 -2.76
CA LEU A 18 2.38 52.25 -2.50
C LEU A 18 1.90 51.70 -1.14
N ALA A 19 2.56 50.67 -0.60
CA ALA A 19 2.17 50.04 0.66
C ALA A 19 3.34 49.29 1.31
N GLU A 20 3.53 49.53 2.61
CA GLU A 20 4.43 48.77 3.47
C GLU A 20 3.63 47.75 4.29
N TYR A 21 4.00 46.47 4.19
CA TYR A 21 3.35 45.38 4.93
C TYR A 21 4.28 44.87 6.04
N PRO A 22 3.86 44.91 7.32
CA PRO A 22 4.64 44.29 8.39
C PRO A 22 4.59 42.77 8.25
N ILE A 23 5.76 42.14 8.15
CA ILE A 23 5.92 40.69 8.06
C ILE A 23 6.17 40.14 9.47
N TYR A 24 5.22 39.35 9.98
CA TYR A 24 5.37 38.65 11.26
C TYR A 24 5.77 37.20 11.02
N LEU A 25 6.82 36.75 11.71
CA LEU A 25 7.31 35.37 11.64
C LEU A 25 7.13 34.66 12.98
N THR A 26 6.35 33.59 13.01
CA THR A 26 6.12 32.78 14.20
C THR A 26 6.75 31.39 14.03
N ASN A 27 7.70 31.04 14.90
CA ASN A 27 8.46 29.78 14.80
C ASN A 27 7.95 28.66 15.72
N GLU A 28 6.91 28.89 16.53
CA GLU A 28 6.45 27.92 17.53
C GLU A 28 5.92 26.62 16.92
N LEU A 29 5.17 26.73 15.82
CA LEU A 29 4.56 25.60 15.11
C LEU A 29 5.46 25.00 14.01
N SER A 30 6.68 25.52 13.86
CA SER A 30 7.66 25.10 12.85
C SER A 30 7.89 23.60 12.80
N LYS A 31 7.85 22.93 13.96
CA LYS A 31 8.11 21.50 14.12
C LYS A 31 6.90 20.62 13.80
N TYR A 32 5.71 21.20 13.73
CA TYR A 32 4.44 20.46 13.60
C TYR A 32 3.69 20.77 12.31
N LEU A 33 4.10 21.80 11.56
CA LEU A 33 3.42 22.21 10.33
C LEU A 33 3.83 21.32 9.16
N TYR A 34 2.87 20.53 8.67
CA TYR A 34 2.99 19.72 7.46
C TYR A 34 2.10 20.30 6.36
N LEU A 35 2.61 20.31 5.13
CA LEU A 35 1.82 20.66 3.96
C LEU A 35 1.45 19.39 3.19
N PHE A 36 0.16 19.10 3.10
CA PHE A 36 -0.35 17.97 2.32
C PHE A 36 -0.79 18.43 0.94
N GLN A 37 -0.15 17.87 -0.08
CA GLN A 37 -0.52 18.07 -1.47
C GLN A 37 -1.36 16.88 -1.96
N TYR A 38 -2.41 17.16 -2.73
CA TYR A 38 -3.29 16.14 -3.32
C TYR A 38 -3.26 16.23 -4.85
N PRO A 39 -2.21 15.72 -5.53
CA PRO A 39 -2.04 15.90 -6.97
C PRO A 39 -3.20 15.36 -7.82
N MET A 40 -3.88 14.31 -7.33
CA MET A 40 -4.98 13.63 -8.04
C MET A 40 -6.34 14.29 -7.82
N ARG A 41 -6.42 15.38 -7.05
CA ARG A 41 -7.69 16.00 -6.67
C ARG A 41 -7.74 17.44 -7.18
N SER A 42 -8.66 17.71 -8.10
CA SER A 42 -8.92 19.05 -8.65
C SER A 42 -9.92 19.86 -7.82
N THR A 43 -10.77 19.19 -7.04
CA THR A 43 -11.83 19.83 -6.24
C THR A 43 -11.45 19.89 -4.76
N PRO A 44 -11.75 21.00 -4.06
CA PRO A 44 -11.48 21.09 -2.63
C PRO A 44 -12.33 20.09 -1.83
N PHE A 45 -11.95 19.89 -0.57
CA PHE A 45 -12.73 19.09 0.38
C PHE A 45 -14.03 19.81 0.73
N THR A 46 -15.14 19.08 0.65
CA THR A 46 -16.43 19.51 1.20
C THR A 46 -16.67 18.78 2.52
N GLY A 47 -17.58 19.27 3.37
CA GLY A 47 -17.86 18.66 4.68
C GLY A 47 -18.22 17.17 4.63
N LYS A 48 -18.70 16.65 3.49
CA LYS A 48 -19.03 15.23 3.29
C LYS A 48 -17.90 14.40 2.65
N THR A 49 -17.01 15.05 1.89
CA THR A 49 -15.92 14.37 1.14
C THR A 49 -14.55 14.57 1.79
N GLY A 50 -14.56 15.14 3.00
CA GLY A 50 -13.41 15.38 3.86
C GLY A 50 -12.74 14.09 4.33
N PRO A 51 -11.49 14.18 4.81
CA PRO A 51 -10.81 13.04 5.41
C PRO A 51 -11.51 12.62 6.72
N THR A 52 -11.78 11.32 6.88
CA THR A 52 -12.45 10.76 8.07
C THR A 52 -11.45 10.45 9.17
N ALA A 53 -10.30 9.90 8.80
CA ALA A 53 -9.24 9.54 9.75
C ALA A 53 -7.87 9.81 9.15
N ALA A 54 -6.90 10.14 9.99
CA ALA A 54 -5.50 10.33 9.60
C ALA A 54 -4.59 9.58 10.56
N ARG A 55 -3.51 9.00 10.03
CA ARG A 55 -2.49 8.27 10.79
C ARG A 55 -1.14 8.84 10.37
N LEU A 56 -0.32 9.24 11.35
CA LEU A 56 1.00 9.82 11.11
C LEU A 56 2.04 8.99 11.85
N LYS A 57 3.10 8.62 11.15
CA LYS A 57 4.35 8.10 11.73
C LYS A 57 5.40 9.22 11.71
N PRO A 58 5.66 9.92 12.84
CA PRO A 58 6.46 11.13 12.86
C PRO A 58 7.92 10.94 12.39
N HIS A 59 8.55 9.82 12.77
CA HIS A 59 9.94 9.53 12.42
C HIS A 59 10.10 9.12 10.95
N ALA A 60 9.20 8.31 10.43
CA ALA A 60 9.21 7.86 9.04
C ALA A 60 8.61 8.89 8.06
N LYS A 61 8.07 10.00 8.58
CA LYS A 61 7.32 11.02 7.80
C LYS A 61 6.22 10.42 6.93
N MET A 62 5.64 9.30 7.36
CA MET A 62 4.57 8.64 6.63
C MET A 62 3.22 9.07 7.19
N VAL A 63 2.37 9.58 6.31
CA VAL A 63 1.00 9.98 6.58
C VAL A 63 0.06 9.11 5.76
N GLU A 64 -0.98 8.63 6.41
CA GLU A 64 -2.09 7.94 5.79
C GLU A 64 -3.37 8.68 6.11
N VAL A 65 -4.20 8.90 5.11
CA VAL A 65 -5.47 9.62 5.26
C VAL A 65 -6.57 8.80 4.64
N ASP A 66 -7.59 8.46 5.42
CA ASP A 66 -8.74 7.70 4.96
C ASP A 66 -9.83 8.69 4.50
N LEU A 67 -10.20 8.60 3.22
CA LEU A 67 -11.29 9.37 2.61
C LEU A 67 -12.53 8.48 2.48
N PRO A 68 -13.71 8.96 2.84
CA PRO A 68 -14.96 8.24 2.63
C PRO A 68 -15.32 8.25 1.14
N LEU A 69 -15.91 7.15 0.69
CA LEU A 69 -16.49 6.96 -0.64
C LEU A 69 -18.01 6.92 -0.52
N ASP A 70 -18.70 7.53 -1.47
CA ASP A 70 -20.15 7.49 -1.55
C ASP A 70 -20.61 6.23 -2.28
N THR A 71 -20.98 5.20 -1.52
CA THR A 71 -21.45 3.91 -2.04
C THR A 71 -22.84 3.95 -2.67
N ARG A 72 -23.59 5.06 -2.49
CA ARG A 72 -24.93 5.27 -3.07
C ARG A 72 -24.91 6.06 -4.38
N SER A 73 -23.73 6.54 -4.78
CA SER A 73 -23.56 7.33 -5.99
C SER A 73 -23.72 6.48 -7.25
N ALA A 74 -24.26 7.07 -8.32
CA ALA A 74 -24.36 6.42 -9.63
C ALA A 74 -22.99 6.09 -10.25
N TYR A 75 -21.92 6.73 -9.77
CA TYR A 75 -20.55 6.47 -10.21
C TYR A 75 -19.87 5.32 -9.46
N TYR A 76 -20.57 4.71 -8.50
CA TYR A 76 -20.08 3.59 -7.71
C TYR A 76 -20.73 2.29 -8.18
N SER A 77 -19.91 1.30 -8.54
CA SER A 77 -20.39 -0.05 -8.85
C SER A 77 -20.39 -0.89 -7.59
N THR A 78 -21.56 -1.37 -7.18
CA THR A 78 -21.71 -2.22 -5.99
C THR A 78 -20.94 -3.53 -6.14
N GLU A 79 -21.02 -4.19 -7.30
CA GLU A 79 -20.29 -5.44 -7.60
C GLU A 79 -18.79 -5.30 -7.35
N ARG A 80 -18.16 -4.25 -7.91
CA ARG A 80 -16.74 -3.97 -7.68
C ARG A 80 -16.46 -3.56 -6.23
N GLY A 81 -17.38 -2.85 -5.61
CA GLY A 81 -17.31 -2.46 -4.21
C GLY A 81 -17.22 -3.65 -3.27
N GLU A 82 -17.99 -4.70 -3.54
CA GLU A 82 -18.00 -5.95 -2.78
C GLU A 82 -16.70 -6.73 -2.94
N ASP A 83 -16.22 -6.89 -4.19
CA ASP A 83 -14.94 -7.55 -4.48
C ASP A 83 -13.79 -6.93 -3.69
N PHE A 84 -13.71 -5.59 -3.66
CA PHE A 84 -12.64 -4.88 -2.98
C PHE A 84 -12.81 -4.81 -1.46
N ALA A 85 -14.04 -4.82 -0.96
CA ALA A 85 -14.30 -4.83 0.47
C ALA A 85 -13.80 -6.10 1.15
N MET A 86 -13.70 -7.22 0.42
CA MET A 86 -13.07 -8.45 0.93
C MET A 86 -11.64 -8.21 1.45
N GLY A 87 -10.93 -7.22 0.90
CA GLY A 87 -9.59 -6.83 1.33
C GLY A 87 -9.55 -5.89 2.53
N LEU A 88 -10.64 -5.18 2.80
CA LEU A 88 -10.75 -4.26 3.92
C LEU A 88 -11.01 -5.01 5.23
N ASN A 89 -11.79 -6.09 5.13
CA ASN A 89 -12.27 -6.87 6.25
C ASN A 89 -11.29 -7.96 6.63
N ASP A 90 -11.29 -8.43 7.87
CA ASP A 90 -10.43 -9.54 8.30
C ASP A 90 -11.08 -10.92 8.04
N LYS A 91 -12.24 -10.95 7.38
CA LYS A 91 -12.94 -12.18 6.98
C LYS A 91 -12.09 -12.94 5.96
N THR A 92 -11.96 -14.26 6.12
CA THR A 92 -11.25 -15.11 5.14
C THR A 92 -12.03 -15.14 3.83
N ILE A 93 -11.32 -15.08 2.69
CA ILE A 93 -11.97 -15.28 1.39
C ILE A 93 -12.55 -16.68 1.37
N LYS A 94 -13.87 -16.76 1.16
CA LYS A 94 -14.59 -18.03 1.04
C LYS A 94 -14.10 -18.72 -0.23
N THR A 95 -13.57 -19.92 -0.09
CA THR A 95 -13.20 -20.75 -1.23
C THR A 95 -14.44 -21.28 -1.96
N ALA A 96 -14.29 -21.79 -3.18
CA ALA A 96 -15.36 -22.52 -3.85
C ALA A 96 -15.84 -23.74 -3.03
N TYR A 97 -14.96 -24.31 -2.22
CA TYR A 97 -15.26 -25.38 -1.27
C TYR A 97 -16.09 -24.89 -0.09
N ASP A 98 -15.73 -23.75 0.52
CA ASP A 98 -16.53 -23.15 1.60
C ASP A 98 -17.92 -22.75 1.09
N ARG A 99 -18.01 -22.18 -0.12
CA ARG A 99 -19.30 -21.79 -0.71
C ARG A 99 -20.18 -23.03 -0.95
N ARG A 100 -19.60 -24.14 -1.45
CA ARG A 100 -20.33 -25.41 -1.64
C ARG A 100 -20.76 -26.04 -0.30
N MET A 101 -19.91 -26.00 0.72
CA MET A 101 -20.25 -26.48 2.07
C MET A 101 -21.36 -25.66 2.70
N GLU A 102 -21.30 -24.34 2.59
CA GLU A 102 -22.30 -23.41 3.10
C GLU A 102 -23.63 -23.56 2.34
N GLU A 103 -23.61 -23.75 1.01
CA GLU A 103 -24.80 -24.07 0.21
C GLU A 103 -25.43 -25.40 0.64
N HIS A 104 -24.64 -26.45 0.88
CA HIS A 104 -25.12 -27.75 1.34
C HIS A 104 -25.65 -27.68 2.79
N GLU A 105 -25.04 -26.87 3.65
CA GLU A 105 -25.49 -26.63 5.02
C GLU A 105 -26.77 -25.79 5.05
N GLU A 106 -26.88 -24.79 4.16
CA GLU A 106 -28.08 -23.98 3.95
C GLU A 106 -29.26 -24.82 3.42
N GLU A 107 -29.00 -25.74 2.48
CA GLU A 107 -29.99 -26.70 1.97
C GLU A 107 -30.48 -27.67 3.06
N LEU A 108 -29.59 -28.14 3.94
CA LEU A 108 -29.93 -29.01 5.07
C LEU A 108 -30.68 -28.26 6.19
N SER A 109 -30.44 -26.96 6.35
CA SER A 109 -30.99 -26.14 7.45
C SER A 109 -32.41 -25.62 7.24
N GLY A 110 -33.06 -25.95 6.11
CA GLY A 110 -34.51 -25.90 5.91
C GLY A 110 -35.27 -24.72 6.56
N TYR A 111 -35.54 -23.68 5.76
CA TYR A 111 -36.75 -22.82 5.84
C TYR A 111 -37.00 -21.94 7.09
N TYR A 112 -36.33 -22.12 8.23
CA TYR A 112 -36.69 -21.41 9.48
C TYR A 112 -35.81 -20.20 9.86
N ASN A 113 -34.72 -19.90 9.13
CA ASN A 113 -33.85 -18.76 9.44
C ASN A 113 -33.45 -17.93 8.21
N LYS A 114 -34.36 -17.77 7.23
CA LYS A 114 -34.07 -17.04 5.99
C LYS A 114 -34.05 -15.50 6.15
N ALA A 115 -34.35 -14.95 7.33
CA ALA A 115 -34.73 -13.55 7.49
C ALA A 115 -33.70 -12.62 8.16
N SER A 116 -32.50 -13.06 8.56
CA SER A 116 -31.60 -12.17 9.33
C SER A 116 -30.10 -12.32 9.11
N LYS A 117 -29.68 -13.05 8.08
CA LYS A 117 -28.38 -12.78 7.43
C LYS A 117 -28.65 -12.19 6.06
N LYS A 118 -29.24 -10.99 6.03
CA LYS A 118 -28.82 -10.03 5.00
C LYS A 118 -27.34 -9.89 5.22
N LYS A 119 -26.59 -10.67 4.44
CA LYS A 119 -25.18 -10.51 4.18
C LYS A 119 -25.04 -9.01 3.93
N GLU A 120 -24.63 -8.25 4.95
CA GLU A 120 -24.08 -6.94 4.72
C GLU A 120 -22.84 -7.26 3.90
N GLU A 121 -23.05 -7.30 2.58
CA GLU A 121 -21.99 -7.26 1.60
C GLU A 121 -21.39 -5.88 1.83
N GLU A 122 -20.45 -5.86 2.76
CA GLU A 122 -19.72 -4.68 3.15
C GLU A 122 -19.14 -4.14 1.85
N LEU A 123 -19.47 -2.90 1.52
CA LEU A 123 -19.00 -2.24 0.31
C LEU A 123 -17.71 -1.52 0.65
N LEU A 124 -16.84 -1.34 -0.34
CA LEU A 124 -15.66 -0.50 -0.18
C LEU A 124 -16.11 0.95 0.01
N ASP A 125 -16.16 1.39 1.26
CA ASP A 125 -16.67 2.67 1.70
C ASP A 125 -15.57 3.70 1.96
N LYS A 126 -14.29 3.29 1.91
CA LYS A 126 -13.15 4.17 2.17
C LYS A 126 -11.99 3.92 1.22
N MET A 127 -11.31 5.00 0.87
CA MET A 127 -10.07 5.01 0.12
C MET A 127 -8.96 5.57 1.01
N THR A 128 -7.88 4.83 1.17
CA THR A 128 -6.69 5.29 1.90
C THR A 128 -5.72 5.99 0.94
N LEU A 129 -5.34 7.22 1.28
CA LEU A 129 -4.25 7.94 0.64
C LEU A 129 -2.97 7.72 1.44
N THR A 130 -1.88 7.40 0.76
CA THR A 130 -0.55 7.23 1.35
C THR A 130 0.38 8.36 0.92
N SER A 131 1.25 8.75 1.84
CA SER A 131 2.25 9.78 1.62
C SER A 131 3.44 9.31 0.80
N THR A 132 3.91 10.14 -0.11
CA THR A 132 5.26 10.11 -0.68
C THR A 132 5.95 11.43 -0.35
N SER A 133 7.13 11.36 0.27
CA SER A 133 7.94 12.55 0.53
C SER A 133 8.46 13.09 -0.79
N VAL A 134 8.26 14.38 -1.03
CA VAL A 134 8.79 15.04 -2.23
C VAL A 134 10.03 15.85 -1.85
N PRO A 135 11.18 15.59 -2.49
CA PRO A 135 12.36 16.41 -2.26
C PRO A 135 12.07 17.84 -2.71
N SER A 136 12.40 18.81 -1.88
CA SER A 136 12.26 20.23 -2.21
C SER A 136 13.24 20.59 -3.32
N GLN A 137 12.78 20.61 -4.57
CA GLN A 137 13.61 20.99 -5.72
C GLN A 137 13.75 22.52 -5.87
N THR A 138 12.84 23.29 -5.26
CA THR A 138 12.78 24.74 -5.46
C THR A 138 12.41 25.49 -4.17
N LYS A 139 13.05 26.65 -3.94
CA LYS A 139 12.87 27.48 -2.72
C LYS A 139 12.05 28.73 -3.02
N TYR A 140 10.79 28.57 -3.47
CA TYR A 140 9.94 29.71 -3.85
C TYR A 140 8.96 30.17 -2.76
N ALA A 141 8.84 29.47 -1.63
CA ALA A 141 7.91 29.82 -0.56
C ALA A 141 8.65 30.29 0.70
N ILE A 142 8.26 31.46 1.21
CA ILE A 142 8.68 31.97 2.53
C ILE A 142 7.64 31.48 3.54
N GLY A 143 8.02 30.55 4.41
CA GLY A 143 7.13 30.01 5.43
C GLY A 143 7.80 28.91 6.24
N VAL A 144 7.40 28.79 7.50
CA VAL A 144 7.98 27.81 8.42
C VAL A 144 7.24 26.48 8.32
N ILE A 145 7.46 25.77 7.22
CA ILE A 145 6.88 24.43 6.98
C ILE A 145 7.97 23.39 7.24
N ARG A 146 7.64 22.35 8.02
CA ARG A 146 8.61 21.29 8.31
C ARG A 146 8.89 20.44 7.08
N ASP A 147 7.83 19.94 6.45
CA ASP A 147 7.90 19.04 5.31
C ASP A 147 6.67 19.19 4.41
N ILE A 148 6.88 18.96 3.12
CA ILE A 148 5.82 18.87 2.11
C ILE A 148 5.66 17.41 1.71
N VAL A 149 4.45 16.90 1.81
CA VAL A 149 4.12 15.50 1.55
C VAL A 149 3.06 15.44 0.46
N GLN A 150 3.30 14.61 -0.56
CA GLN A 150 2.29 14.32 -1.59
C GLN A 150 1.50 13.08 -1.20
N LEU A 151 0.18 13.20 -1.15
CA LEU A 151 -0.74 12.10 -0.90
C LEU A 151 -1.19 11.48 -2.24
N ARG A 152 -1.02 10.18 -2.37
CA ARG A 152 -1.43 9.37 -3.53
C ARG A 152 -2.36 8.24 -3.08
N PRO A 153 -3.30 7.79 -3.91
CA PRO A 153 -4.13 6.63 -3.56
C PRO A 153 -3.27 5.39 -3.32
N GLY A 154 -3.49 4.72 -2.19
CA GLY A 154 -2.84 3.47 -1.82
C GLY A 154 -3.85 2.32 -1.83
N PHE A 155 -3.50 1.21 -2.48
CA PHE A 155 -4.41 0.08 -2.71
C PHE A 155 -4.14 -1.12 -1.80
N LYS A 156 -4.05 -0.88 -0.48
CA LYS A 156 -3.70 -1.93 0.50
C LYS A 156 -4.66 -3.12 0.53
N TYR A 157 -5.93 -2.87 0.18
CA TYR A 157 -6.94 -3.92 0.13
C TYR A 157 -6.66 -4.93 -0.99
N ILE A 158 -6.01 -4.52 -2.09
CA ILE A 158 -5.65 -5.43 -3.19
C ILE A 158 -4.58 -6.42 -2.72
N ASP A 159 -3.54 -5.94 -2.04
CA ASP A 159 -2.49 -6.80 -1.49
C ASP A 159 -3.06 -7.82 -0.50
N LYS A 160 -3.99 -7.38 0.37
CA LYS A 160 -4.71 -8.27 1.29
C LYS A 160 -5.57 -9.30 0.57
N ILE A 161 -6.24 -8.93 -0.53
CA ILE A 161 -7.03 -9.85 -1.34
C ILE A 161 -6.13 -10.91 -1.97
N ASP A 162 -4.98 -10.51 -2.53
CA ASP A 162 -4.02 -11.44 -3.13
C ASP A 162 -3.45 -12.42 -2.09
N GLU A 163 -3.09 -11.93 -0.90
CA GLU A 163 -2.62 -12.78 0.20
C GLU A 163 -3.69 -13.81 0.61
N LYS A 164 -4.95 -13.38 0.71
CA LYS A 164 -6.06 -14.27 1.03
C LYS A 164 -6.36 -15.26 -0.10
N TRP A 165 -6.23 -14.87 -1.36
CA TRP A 165 -6.37 -15.77 -2.51
C TRP A 165 -5.30 -16.86 -2.49
N LYS A 166 -4.05 -16.50 -2.18
CA LYS A 166 -2.95 -17.47 -1.99
C LYS A 166 -3.23 -18.42 -0.83
N ALA A 167 -3.72 -17.91 0.29
CA ALA A 167 -4.09 -18.73 1.45
C ALA A 167 -5.27 -19.67 1.14
N ALA A 168 -6.29 -19.18 0.44
CA ALA A 168 -7.45 -19.94 -0.01
C ALA A 168 -7.05 -21.10 -0.93
N ASN A 169 -6.23 -20.83 -1.94
CA ASN A 169 -5.73 -21.87 -2.87
C ASN A 169 -4.90 -22.94 -2.16
N LYS A 170 -4.10 -22.55 -1.15
CA LYS A 170 -3.36 -23.51 -0.34
C LYS A 170 -4.29 -24.43 0.46
N ARG A 171 -5.35 -23.87 1.07
CA ARG A 171 -6.36 -24.67 1.80
C ARG A 171 -7.08 -25.67 0.91
N ILE A 172 -7.42 -25.27 -0.33
CA ILE A 172 -8.04 -26.16 -1.31
C ILE A 172 -7.14 -27.37 -1.61
N GLN A 173 -5.86 -27.13 -1.89
CA GLN A 173 -4.91 -28.21 -2.16
C GLN A 173 -4.73 -29.16 -0.95
N ASP A 174 -4.77 -28.63 0.27
CA ASP A 174 -4.66 -29.45 1.48
C ASP A 174 -5.91 -30.32 1.69
N VAL A 175 -7.11 -29.82 1.37
CA VAL A 175 -8.37 -30.59 1.42
C VAL A 175 -8.40 -31.67 0.33
N GLU A 176 -8.02 -31.33 -0.90
CA GLU A 176 -7.94 -32.30 -2.01
C GLU A 176 -6.98 -33.44 -1.68
N LYS A 177 -5.80 -33.14 -1.12
CA LYS A 177 -4.85 -34.15 -0.63
C LYS A 177 -5.43 -35.01 0.50
N GLN A 178 -6.27 -34.47 1.37
CA GLN A 178 -6.92 -35.23 2.43
C GLN A 178 -8.06 -36.11 1.91
N GLU A 179 -8.84 -35.65 0.93
CA GLU A 179 -9.87 -36.45 0.27
C GLU A 179 -9.27 -37.60 -0.55
N GLU A 180 -8.16 -37.37 -1.25
CA GLU A 180 -7.41 -38.43 -1.93
C GLU A 180 -6.93 -39.50 -0.94
N LYS A 181 -6.39 -39.10 0.22
CA LYS A 181 -6.01 -40.06 1.29
C LYS A 181 -7.21 -40.84 1.83
N LYS A 182 -8.39 -40.22 1.93
CA LYS A 182 -9.62 -40.92 2.36
C LYS A 182 -10.14 -41.89 1.31
N LYS A 183 -10.05 -41.57 0.01
CA LYS A 183 -10.45 -42.49 -1.07
C LYS A 183 -9.55 -43.72 -1.21
N VAL A 184 -8.30 -43.69 -0.73
CA VAL A 184 -7.41 -44.86 -0.71
C VAL A 184 -7.70 -45.80 0.49
N THR A 185 -8.59 -45.42 1.42
CA THR A 185 -8.93 -46.23 2.60
C THR A 185 -10.31 -46.90 2.44
N GLU A 186 -10.54 -47.59 1.33
CA GLU A 186 -11.55 -48.66 1.28
C GLU A 186 -10.89 -49.99 1.72
N PRO A 187 -11.50 -50.77 2.64
CA PRO A 187 -10.84 -51.88 3.27
C PRO A 187 -10.81 -53.09 2.33
N GLY A 188 -9.72 -53.28 1.59
CA GLY A 188 -9.56 -54.53 0.84
C GLY A 188 -8.53 -54.56 -0.28
N GLN A 189 -7.29 -54.09 -0.08
CA GLN A 189 -6.14 -54.67 -0.79
C GLN A 189 -4.82 -54.28 -0.11
N ALA A 190 -3.92 -55.27 -0.02
CA ALA A 190 -2.67 -55.22 0.73
C ALA A 190 -1.80 -54.00 0.36
N GLN A 191 -1.39 -53.24 1.39
CA GLN A 191 -0.42 -52.15 1.24
C GLN A 191 0.96 -52.73 0.97
N ALA A 192 1.54 -52.37 -0.19
CA ALA A 192 2.98 -52.48 -0.38
C ALA A 192 3.66 -51.43 0.51
N VAL A 193 4.48 -51.89 1.46
CA VAL A 193 5.31 -51.03 2.30
C VAL A 193 6.37 -50.38 1.41
N GLN A 194 6.12 -49.14 0.98
CA GLN A 194 7.16 -48.31 0.40
C GLN A 194 7.98 -47.72 1.54
N VAL A 195 9.18 -48.28 1.72
CA VAL A 195 10.19 -47.77 2.64
C VAL A 195 10.79 -46.51 2.01
N SER A 196 10.15 -45.34 2.21
CA SER A 196 10.76 -44.07 1.85
C SER A 196 11.83 -43.72 2.90
N SER A 197 13.08 -43.63 2.45
CA SER A 197 14.25 -43.39 3.27
C SER A 197 14.24 -41.99 3.90
N LEU A 198 13.93 -41.92 5.20
CA LEU A 198 14.12 -40.75 6.08
C LEU A 198 15.60 -40.30 6.23
N GLN A 199 16.51 -40.91 5.47
CA GLN A 199 17.94 -40.59 5.49
C GLN A 199 18.30 -39.45 4.55
N ALA A 200 17.54 -39.21 3.47
CA ALA A 200 17.86 -38.15 2.51
C ALA A 200 17.63 -36.73 3.09
N GLU A 201 16.58 -36.56 3.91
CA GLU A 201 16.23 -35.26 4.51
C GLU A 201 17.19 -34.84 5.63
N LYS A 202 17.69 -35.80 6.41
CA LYS A 202 18.72 -35.54 7.44
C LYS A 202 20.10 -35.23 6.85
N VAL A 203 20.41 -35.74 5.65
CA VAL A 203 21.67 -35.44 4.94
C VAL A 203 21.61 -34.04 4.33
N SER A 204 20.46 -33.63 3.79
CA SER A 204 20.29 -32.28 3.26
C SER A 204 20.31 -31.23 4.38
N GLU A 205 19.60 -31.44 5.49
CA GLU A 205 19.64 -30.51 6.63
C GLU A 205 21.07 -30.32 7.20
N LYS A 206 21.87 -31.39 7.28
CA LYS A 206 23.28 -31.28 7.72
C LYS A 206 24.16 -30.54 6.72
N LEU A 207 23.92 -30.69 5.42
CA LEU A 207 24.61 -29.93 4.36
C LEU A 207 24.24 -28.44 4.37
N TYR A 208 22.97 -28.10 4.66
CA TYR A 208 22.51 -26.72 4.75
C TYR A 208 22.92 -26.04 6.07
N ALA A 209 23.07 -26.79 7.16
CA ALA A 209 23.55 -26.27 8.44
C ALA A 209 25.06 -26.00 8.46
N ALA A 210 25.86 -26.79 7.74
CA ALA A 210 27.32 -26.64 7.72
C ALA A 210 27.82 -25.43 6.91
N LYS A 211 26.95 -24.77 6.12
CA LYS A 211 27.35 -23.71 5.18
C LYS A 211 27.00 -22.29 5.62
N LYS A 212 26.72 -22.09 6.91
CA LYS A 212 26.45 -20.76 7.48
C LYS A 212 27.74 -20.18 8.07
N GLU A 213 28.70 -19.87 7.21
CA GLU A 213 29.74 -18.90 7.57
C GLU A 213 29.12 -17.51 7.44
N GLU A 214 29.10 -16.76 8.54
CA GLU A 214 28.68 -15.36 8.52
C GLU A 214 29.72 -14.56 7.73
N LEU A 215 29.36 -14.19 6.49
CA LEU A 215 30.11 -13.21 5.72
C LEU A 215 29.93 -11.84 6.38
N VAL A 216 30.91 -11.46 7.19
CA VAL A 216 31.06 -10.07 7.64
C VAL A 216 31.70 -9.30 6.49
N CYS A 217 30.87 -8.65 5.68
CA CYS A 217 31.32 -7.71 4.67
C CYS A 217 31.74 -6.40 5.34
N ILE A 218 33.04 -6.26 5.60
CA ILE A 218 33.65 -4.99 5.99
C ILE A 218 34.11 -4.35 4.68
N THR A 219 33.39 -3.34 4.21
CA THR A 219 33.83 -2.49 3.10
C THR A 219 34.62 -1.33 3.65
N ASP A 220 35.90 -1.26 3.31
CA ASP A 220 36.74 -0.11 3.64
C ASP A 220 36.43 1.07 2.70
N ASN A 221 36.57 2.30 3.19
CA ASN A 221 36.13 3.52 2.51
C ASN A 221 36.75 3.73 1.11
N GLU A 222 37.89 3.11 0.81
CA GLU A 222 38.55 3.23 -0.50
C GLU A 222 37.86 2.42 -1.61
N GLU A 223 37.22 1.29 -1.28
CA GLU A 223 36.42 0.50 -2.24
C GLU A 223 35.09 1.18 -2.60
N TYR A 224 34.52 1.95 -1.66
CA TYR A 224 33.27 2.69 -1.90
C TYR A 224 33.47 3.85 -2.88
N LEU A 225 34.62 4.52 -2.82
CA LEU A 225 34.95 5.64 -3.71
C LEU A 225 35.26 5.17 -5.13
N THR A 226 35.85 3.98 -5.30
CA THR A 226 36.12 3.39 -6.62
C THR A 226 34.83 2.92 -7.31
N GLN A 227 33.84 2.40 -6.58
CA GLN A 227 32.54 2.07 -7.18
C GLN A 227 31.76 3.30 -7.66
N LEU A 228 31.87 4.42 -6.95
CA LEU A 228 31.24 5.69 -7.35
C LEU A 228 31.88 6.31 -8.59
N SER A 229 33.19 6.15 -8.81
CA SER A 229 33.86 6.69 -10.00
C SER A 229 33.51 5.93 -11.29
N PHE A 230 33.32 4.61 -11.22
CA PHE A 230 32.95 3.81 -12.41
C PHE A 230 31.53 4.08 -12.92
N GLY A 231 30.61 4.55 -12.06
CA GLY A 231 29.25 4.96 -12.45
C GLY A 231 29.17 6.31 -13.16
N ALA A 232 30.25 7.10 -13.14
CA ALA A 232 30.28 8.43 -13.75
C ALA A 232 30.83 8.45 -15.18
N GLN A 233 31.35 7.33 -15.70
CA GLN A 233 32.02 7.28 -17.00
C GLN A 233 31.20 6.66 -18.14
N THR A 234 29.95 6.27 -17.89
CA THR A 234 29.00 5.85 -18.95
C THR A 234 27.91 6.90 -19.14
N ARG A 235 28.32 8.06 -19.67
CA ARG A 235 27.48 8.96 -20.46
C ARG A 235 28.31 9.72 -21.47
#